data_AF-A0A1F9YCC7-F1
#
_entry.id   AF-A0A1F9YCC7-F1
#
_cell.length_a   1.000
_cell.length_b   1.000
_cell.length_c   1.000
_cell.angle_alpha   90.00
_cell.angle_beta   90.00
_cell.angle_gamma   90.00
#
_symmetry.space_group_name_H-M   'P 1'
#
loop_
_entity.id
_entity.type
_entity.pdbx_description
1 polymer ?
#
loop_
_entity_poly.entity_id
_entity_poly.type
_entity_poly.pdbx_seq_one_letter_code
_entity_poly.pdbx_strand_id
1 'polypeptide(L)'
;MILYLGDTSLQKAAAYLAGVMAHSKIAFDYLPSDKTFQDRFLKKDYKAIILSDYPANNFTPSQVKGVLSCVRNGMGLLMIGGWESFTGLNAGYEKNALTQALPVTLSNKDDRVNTASPCVVIKETEHPLLKGLPLSDHLPCVSGFNRLKAKPGCPILLSICQLSVKSVKEKLHFIEKEKAPLLTLGQFGLGKTAAYASDAAPHWSGGFVDWGTKRIAAQAPGAEEVEIGNAYVEFFTRLIRFVSK
;
A
#
# COMPACT_ATOMS: atom_id res chain seq x y z
N MET A 1 8.69 -15.99 -3.79
CA MET A 1 7.85 -15.92 -2.58
C MET A 1 7.89 -14.51 -2.02
N ILE A 2 6.79 -14.03 -1.45
CA ILE A 2 6.66 -12.70 -0.83
C ILE A 2 6.70 -12.83 0.70
N LEU A 3 7.26 -11.85 1.39
CA LEU A 3 7.11 -11.71 2.84
C LEU A 3 6.14 -10.58 3.15
N TYR A 4 4.98 -10.89 3.71
CA TYR A 4 3.94 -9.92 4.04
C TYR A 4 3.85 -9.71 5.56
N LEU A 5 4.05 -8.48 6.00
CA LEU A 5 4.07 -8.10 7.41
C LEU A 5 2.96 -7.08 7.71
N GLY A 6 2.13 -7.39 8.71
CA GLY A 6 1.19 -6.47 9.34
C GLY A 6 -0.29 -6.73 9.05
N ASP A 7 -1.09 -5.65 8.97
CA ASP A 7 -2.55 -5.64 8.86
C ASP A 7 -3.26 -6.51 9.91
N THR A 8 -2.79 -6.45 11.16
CA THR A 8 -3.32 -7.13 12.34
C THR A 8 -3.21 -8.66 12.33
N SER A 9 -4.04 -9.36 11.54
CA SER A 9 -4.05 -10.83 11.43
C SER A 9 -4.75 -11.29 10.15
N LEU A 10 -4.51 -12.53 9.73
CA LEU A 10 -5.19 -13.14 8.56
C LEU A 10 -6.71 -13.29 8.75
N GLN A 11 -7.21 -13.25 9.98
CA GLN A 11 -8.65 -13.28 10.29
C GLN A 11 -9.25 -11.86 10.39
N LYS A 12 -8.52 -10.84 9.93
CA LYS A 12 -8.90 -9.42 9.97
C LYS A 12 -8.39 -8.72 8.71
N ALA A 13 -7.82 -7.51 8.83
CA ALA A 13 -7.39 -6.69 7.71
C ALA A 13 -6.40 -7.40 6.76
N ALA A 14 -5.52 -8.27 7.26
CA ALA A 14 -4.59 -8.98 6.39
C ALA A 14 -5.26 -9.96 5.41
N ALA A 15 -6.51 -10.36 5.67
CA ALA A 15 -7.28 -11.23 4.79
C ALA A 15 -7.43 -10.66 3.37
N TYR A 16 -7.50 -9.34 3.23
CA TYR A 16 -7.72 -8.67 1.95
C TYR A 16 -6.55 -8.89 0.98
N LEU A 17 -5.35 -8.45 1.37
CA LEU A 17 -4.17 -8.60 0.51
C LEU A 17 -3.72 -10.07 0.41
N ALA A 18 -3.89 -10.86 1.48
CA ALA A 18 -3.66 -12.30 1.44
C ALA A 18 -4.59 -12.99 0.42
N GLY A 19 -5.88 -12.62 0.39
CA GLY A 19 -6.86 -13.09 -0.58
C GLY A 19 -6.45 -12.75 -2.01
N VAL A 20 -6.01 -11.51 -2.27
CA VAL A 20 -5.46 -11.11 -3.58
C VAL A 20 -4.29 -12.02 -3.98
N MET A 21 -3.32 -12.22 -3.08
CA MET A 21 -2.15 -13.06 -3.37
C MET A 21 -2.54 -14.51 -3.63
N ALA A 22 -3.46 -15.08 -2.83
CA ALA A 22 -3.96 -16.43 -3.02
C ALA A 22 -4.69 -16.60 -4.36
N HIS A 23 -5.62 -15.71 -4.69
CA HIS A 23 -6.33 -15.70 -5.96
C HIS A 23 -5.37 -15.62 -7.16
N SER A 24 -4.34 -14.77 -7.04
CA SER A 24 -3.35 -14.53 -8.10
C SER A 24 -2.18 -15.51 -8.11
N LYS A 25 -2.24 -16.58 -7.30
CA LYS A 25 -1.23 -17.64 -7.17
C LYS A 25 0.16 -17.10 -6.80
N ILE A 26 0.21 -16.07 -5.97
CA ILE A 26 1.44 -15.49 -5.42
C ILE A 26 1.69 -16.14 -4.07
N ALA A 27 2.75 -16.95 -3.96
CA ALA A 27 3.14 -17.58 -2.70
C ALA A 27 3.73 -16.54 -1.73
N PHE A 28 3.29 -16.59 -0.48
CA PHE A 28 3.73 -15.67 0.57
C PHE A 28 3.90 -16.36 1.93
N ASP A 29 4.82 -15.82 2.73
CA ASP A 29 4.85 -16.00 4.18
C ASP A 29 4.25 -14.76 4.84
N TYR A 30 3.62 -14.94 6.00
CA TYR A 30 2.92 -13.88 6.74
C TYR A 30 3.44 -13.71 8.17
N LEU A 31 3.48 -12.47 8.65
CA LEU A 31 3.70 -12.12 10.05
C LEU A 31 2.68 -11.04 10.50
N PRO A 32 1.89 -11.28 11.56
CA PRO A 32 0.93 -10.29 12.06
C PRO A 32 1.59 -9.11 12.78
N SER A 33 0.86 -8.00 12.89
CA SER A 33 1.35 -6.72 13.46
C SER A 33 1.78 -6.83 14.94
N ASP A 34 1.25 -7.79 15.68
CA ASP A 34 1.57 -8.00 17.10
C ASP A 34 2.81 -8.88 17.34
N LYS A 35 3.48 -9.33 16.27
CA LYS A 35 4.69 -10.15 16.36
C LYS A 35 5.91 -9.39 15.90
N THR A 36 7.01 -9.60 16.62
CA THR A 36 8.31 -9.04 16.27
C THR A 36 8.94 -9.79 15.10
N PHE A 37 9.74 -9.06 14.32
CA PHE A 37 10.44 -9.61 13.17
C PHE A 37 11.50 -10.61 13.62
N GLN A 38 11.65 -11.70 12.86
CA GLN A 38 12.56 -12.80 13.19
C GLN A 38 13.67 -12.94 12.15
N ASP A 39 14.90 -13.16 12.61
CA ASP A 39 16.10 -13.25 11.73
C ASP A 39 16.02 -14.37 10.69
N ARG A 40 15.19 -15.40 10.93
CA ARG A 40 14.93 -16.46 9.95
C ARG A 40 14.41 -15.93 8.61
N PHE A 41 13.72 -14.79 8.62
CA PHE A 41 13.21 -14.17 7.39
C PHE A 41 14.33 -13.59 6.51
N LEU A 42 15.44 -13.16 7.11
CA LEU A 42 16.62 -12.67 6.35
C LEU A 42 17.40 -13.81 5.70
N LYS A 43 17.15 -15.07 6.09
CA LYS A 43 17.81 -16.26 5.55
C LYS A 43 17.09 -16.87 4.35
N LYS A 44 15.90 -16.35 3.99
CA LYS A 44 15.08 -16.85 2.87
C LYS A 44 15.22 -15.94 1.64
N ASP A 45 15.16 -16.51 0.44
CA ASP A 45 15.17 -15.77 -0.82
C ASP A 45 13.76 -15.24 -1.17
N TYR A 46 13.35 -14.17 -0.49
CA TYR A 46 12.13 -13.46 -0.84
C TYR A 46 12.34 -12.56 -2.06
N LYS A 47 11.34 -12.54 -2.94
CA LYS A 47 11.34 -11.65 -4.10
C LYS A 47 10.90 -10.24 -3.75
N ALA A 48 10.07 -10.08 -2.72
CA ALA A 48 9.76 -8.78 -2.14
C ALA A 48 9.30 -8.93 -0.68
N ILE A 49 9.44 -7.83 0.06
CA ILE A 49 8.83 -7.61 1.38
C ILE A 49 7.72 -6.54 1.25
N ILE A 50 6.57 -6.82 1.86
CA ILE A 50 5.43 -5.91 1.96
C ILE A 50 5.25 -5.51 3.42
N LEU A 51 5.21 -4.21 3.68
CA LEU A 51 4.94 -3.61 4.99
C LEU A 51 3.60 -2.87 4.91
N SER A 52 2.62 -3.29 5.70
CA SER A 52 1.29 -2.66 5.76
C SER A 52 0.78 -2.72 7.19
N ASP A 53 0.59 -1.59 7.86
CA ASP A 53 0.26 -1.53 9.29
C ASP A 53 1.14 -2.46 10.14
N TYR A 54 2.45 -2.37 9.94
CA TYR A 54 3.45 -3.10 10.70
C TYR A 54 4.39 -2.12 11.39
N PRO A 55 4.29 -1.92 12.71
CA PRO A 55 5.09 -0.94 13.42
C PRO A 55 6.61 -1.14 13.26
N ALA A 56 7.34 -0.05 13.07
CA ALA A 56 8.80 -0.06 12.95
C ALA A 56 9.49 -0.62 14.21
N ASN A 57 8.86 -0.49 15.38
CA ASN A 57 9.35 -1.02 16.66
C ASN A 57 9.39 -2.56 16.70
N ASN A 58 8.71 -3.23 15.77
CA ASN A 58 8.83 -4.69 15.64
C ASN A 58 10.15 -5.13 14.99
N PHE A 59 10.96 -4.19 14.51
CA PHE A 59 12.31 -4.48 14.02
C PHE A 59 13.38 -3.97 14.99
N THR A 60 14.46 -4.73 15.11
CA THR A 60 15.72 -4.19 15.65
C THR A 60 16.46 -3.38 14.56
N PRO A 61 17.37 -2.45 14.96
CA PRO A 61 18.21 -1.74 13.99
C PRO A 61 19.07 -2.66 13.10
N SER A 62 19.49 -3.82 13.62
CA SER A 62 20.24 -4.81 12.84
C SER A 62 19.36 -5.46 11.76
N GLN A 63 18.12 -5.81 12.10
CA GLN A 63 17.16 -6.37 11.15
C GLN A 63 16.80 -5.38 10.04
N VAL A 64 16.60 -4.11 10.38
CA VAL A 64 16.42 -3.02 9.41
C VAL A 64 17.58 -2.96 8.42
N LYS A 65 18.83 -3.01 8.91
CA LYS A 65 20.03 -3.04 8.05
C LYS A 65 20.04 -4.27 7.16
N GLY A 66 19.64 -5.43 7.69
CA GLY A 66 19.50 -6.69 6.94
C GLY A 66 18.51 -6.55 5.78
N VAL A 67 17.30 -6.07 6.06
CA VAL A 67 16.26 -5.83 5.03
C VAL A 67 16.76 -4.84 3.98
N LEU A 68 17.37 -3.72 4.37
CA LEU A 68 17.96 -2.77 3.43
C LEU A 68 19.04 -3.40 2.54
N SER A 69 19.87 -4.28 3.09
CA SER A 69 20.87 -5.03 2.31
C SER A 69 20.21 -5.94 1.28
N CYS A 70 19.19 -6.72 1.68
CA CYS A 70 18.41 -7.55 0.77
C CYS A 70 17.76 -6.72 -0.34
N VAL A 71 17.16 -5.58 0.00
CA VAL A 71 16.53 -4.68 -0.99
C VAL A 71 17.58 -4.13 -1.96
N ARG A 72 18.70 -3.63 -1.43
CA ARG A 72 19.82 -3.16 -2.26
C ARG A 72 20.32 -4.22 -3.24
N ASN A 73 20.26 -5.49 -2.86
CA ASN A 73 20.71 -6.62 -3.67
C ASN A 73 19.61 -7.25 -4.55
N GLY A 74 18.40 -6.65 -4.61
CA GLY A 74 17.37 -7.03 -5.58
C GLY A 74 16.02 -7.45 -5.01
N MET A 75 15.88 -7.59 -3.69
CA MET A 75 14.56 -7.82 -3.09
C MET A 75 13.67 -6.58 -3.25
N GLY A 76 12.43 -6.75 -3.70
CA GLY A 76 11.47 -5.66 -3.76
C GLY A 76 11.04 -5.15 -2.38
N LEU A 77 10.64 -3.88 -2.32
CA LEU A 77 10.02 -3.28 -1.12
C LEU A 77 8.71 -2.57 -1.50
N LEU A 78 7.62 -2.98 -0.89
CA LEU A 78 6.35 -2.26 -0.95
C LEU A 78 5.94 -1.83 0.45
N MET A 79 5.68 -0.54 0.65
CA MET A 79 5.00 -0.04 1.83
C MET A 79 3.60 0.44 1.45
N ILE A 80 2.59 -0.05 2.16
CA ILE A 80 1.18 0.29 2.03
C ILE A 80 0.79 1.13 3.24
N GLY A 81 -0.01 2.16 3.01
CA GLY A 81 -0.44 3.11 4.03
C GLY A 81 -1.42 2.52 5.02
N GLY A 82 -1.57 3.23 6.12
CA GLY A 82 -2.29 2.79 7.30
C GLY A 82 -1.87 3.63 8.51
N TRP A 83 -2.48 3.38 9.66
CA TRP A 83 -2.17 4.13 10.87
C TRP A 83 -0.81 3.75 11.46
N GLU A 84 -0.34 2.52 11.26
CA GLU A 84 0.95 2.00 11.72
C GLU A 84 1.99 1.88 10.59
N SER A 85 1.73 2.55 9.46
CA SER A 85 2.67 2.72 8.35
C SER A 85 3.20 4.16 8.26
N PHE A 86 4.33 4.33 7.56
CA PHE A 86 4.97 5.62 7.34
C PHE A 86 5.19 6.39 8.66
N THR A 87 4.80 7.67 8.77
CA THR A 87 4.86 8.36 10.07
C THR A 87 3.72 7.93 10.98
N GLY A 88 2.49 7.94 10.44
CA GLY A 88 1.32 7.38 11.10
C GLY A 88 1.09 7.85 12.54
N LEU A 89 0.45 7.00 13.32
CA LEU A 89 0.36 7.06 14.77
C LEU A 89 1.05 5.84 15.34
N ASN A 90 2.18 6.04 16.03
CA ASN A 90 3.02 4.97 16.58
C ASN A 90 3.67 4.03 15.53
N ALA A 91 3.65 4.38 14.24
CA ALA A 91 4.32 3.61 13.19
C ALA A 91 5.86 3.63 13.34
N GLY A 92 6.45 4.81 13.56
CA GLY A 92 7.86 4.99 13.90
C GLY A 92 8.84 4.89 12.72
N TYR A 93 8.39 5.00 11.47
CA TYR A 93 9.29 4.96 10.32
C TYR A 93 10.00 6.28 10.04
N GLU A 94 9.53 7.43 10.53
CA GLU A 94 10.08 8.75 10.21
C GLU A 94 11.56 8.93 10.61
N LYS A 95 12.06 8.11 11.54
CA LYS A 95 13.47 8.03 11.94
C LYS A 95 14.13 6.70 11.58
N ASN A 96 13.39 5.78 10.98
CA ASN A 96 13.86 4.43 10.67
C ASN A 96 14.68 4.42 9.37
N ALA A 97 15.81 3.69 9.36
CA ALA A 97 16.68 3.62 8.19
C ALA A 97 16.01 2.98 6.96
N LEU A 98 14.93 2.20 7.12
CA LEU A 98 14.14 1.67 6.00
C LEU A 98 13.64 2.76 5.04
N THR A 99 13.42 3.98 5.52
CA THR A 99 13.00 5.13 4.69
C THR A 99 13.99 5.49 3.59
N GLN A 100 15.26 5.07 3.69
CA GLN A 100 16.24 5.25 2.62
C GLN A 100 15.80 4.54 1.33
N ALA A 101 15.17 3.37 1.46
CA ALA A 101 14.70 2.58 0.33
C ALA A 101 13.31 3.01 -0.19
N LEU A 102 12.54 3.81 0.56
CA LEU A 102 11.23 4.26 0.10
C LEU A 102 11.35 5.37 -0.96
N PRO A 103 10.46 5.44 -1.96
CA PRO A 103 10.47 6.49 -2.99
C PRO A 103 9.84 7.81 -2.53
N VAL A 104 9.54 7.95 -1.23
CA VAL A 104 8.86 9.08 -0.62
C VAL A 104 9.63 9.62 0.59
N THR A 105 9.39 10.88 0.95
CA THR A 105 9.84 11.48 2.21
C THR A 105 8.68 11.52 3.21
N LEU A 106 9.04 11.31 4.48
CA LEU A 106 8.11 11.27 5.60
C LEU A 106 8.13 12.57 6.38
N SER A 107 6.95 12.97 6.87
CA SER A 107 6.80 14.07 7.83
C SER A 107 7.29 13.62 9.21
N ASN A 108 7.78 14.54 10.03
CA ASN A 108 8.02 14.26 11.45
C ASN A 108 6.80 14.51 12.34
N LYS A 109 5.65 14.81 11.72
CA LYS A 109 4.33 14.99 12.35
C LYS A 109 3.37 13.93 11.82
N ASP A 110 2.32 13.64 12.59
CA ASP A 110 1.20 12.79 12.18
C ASP A 110 0.79 13.10 10.73
N ASP A 111 0.91 12.10 9.88
CA ASP A 111 0.66 12.21 8.44
C ASP A 111 -0.71 11.65 8.06
N ARG A 112 -1.50 11.15 9.02
CA ARG A 112 -2.79 10.52 8.75
C ARG A 112 -3.81 11.56 8.28
N VAL A 113 -4.47 11.26 7.17
CA VAL A 113 -5.59 12.03 6.65
C VAL A 113 -6.81 11.11 6.61
N ASN A 114 -7.67 11.23 7.62
CA ASN A 114 -8.96 10.55 7.64
C ASN A 114 -10.01 11.42 6.97
N THR A 115 -10.88 10.85 6.12
CA THR A 115 -11.96 11.63 5.52
C THR A 115 -13.21 10.82 5.23
N ALA A 116 -14.35 11.41 5.55
CA ALA A 116 -15.66 10.91 5.10
C ALA A 116 -16.01 11.41 3.70
N SER A 117 -15.24 12.37 3.17
CA SER A 117 -15.44 12.91 1.82
C SER A 117 -14.76 12.01 0.78
N PRO A 118 -15.28 11.94 -0.46
CA PRO A 118 -14.65 11.15 -1.51
C PRO A 118 -13.20 11.62 -1.78
N CYS A 119 -12.27 10.68 -1.76
CA CYS A 119 -10.89 10.86 -2.22
C CYS A 119 -10.70 10.05 -3.50
N VAL A 120 -10.86 10.70 -4.65
CA VAL A 120 -10.84 10.06 -5.96
C VAL A 120 -9.40 9.78 -6.38
N VAL A 121 -9.14 8.58 -6.89
CA VAL A 121 -7.84 8.21 -7.45
C VAL A 121 -7.70 8.74 -8.87
N ILE A 122 -6.64 9.49 -9.14
CA ILE A 122 -6.35 10.09 -10.45
C ILE A 122 -5.07 9.49 -11.02
N LYS A 123 -5.09 9.11 -12.30
CA LYS A 123 -3.90 8.68 -13.03
C LYS A 123 -3.07 9.91 -13.41
N GLU A 124 -1.80 9.92 -12.99
CA GLU A 124 -0.86 11.01 -13.30
C GLU A 124 0.02 10.69 -14.51
N THR A 125 0.41 9.43 -14.68
CA THR A 125 1.31 9.00 -15.76
C THR A 125 0.92 7.65 -16.34
N GLU A 126 1.27 7.43 -17.61
CA GLU A 126 1.13 6.12 -18.25
C GLU A 126 2.21 5.16 -17.74
N HIS A 127 1.81 3.94 -17.38
CA HIS A 127 2.74 2.91 -16.93
C HIS A 127 2.15 1.51 -17.17
N PRO A 128 2.97 0.50 -17.53
CA PRO A 128 2.48 -0.87 -17.75
C PRO A 128 1.68 -1.47 -16.58
N LEU A 129 1.98 -1.05 -15.34
CA LEU A 129 1.23 -1.43 -14.14
C LEU A 129 -0.25 -1.03 -14.25
N LEU A 130 -0.53 0.15 -14.81
CA LEU A 130 -1.88 0.72 -14.88
C LEU A 130 -2.66 0.34 -16.16
N LYS A 131 -2.01 -0.31 -17.13
CA LYS A 131 -2.58 -0.54 -18.47
C LYS A 131 -3.90 -1.32 -18.41
N GLY A 132 -5.00 -0.72 -18.85
CA GLY A 132 -6.32 -1.38 -18.90
C GLY A 132 -7.05 -1.46 -17.56
N LEU A 133 -6.52 -0.86 -16.49
CA LEU A 133 -7.34 -0.57 -15.30
C LEU A 133 -8.30 0.59 -15.64
N PRO A 134 -9.55 0.59 -15.11
CA PRO A 134 -10.58 1.55 -15.48
C PRO A 134 -10.40 2.93 -14.80
N LEU A 135 -9.21 3.53 -14.92
CA LEU A 135 -8.79 4.80 -14.33
C LEU A 135 -9.25 6.03 -15.13
N SER A 136 -10.37 5.92 -15.85
CA SER A 136 -10.97 7.03 -16.62
C SER A 136 -12.49 6.97 -16.56
N ASP A 137 -13.07 5.77 -16.67
CA ASP A 137 -14.53 5.60 -16.69
C ASP A 137 -15.11 5.16 -15.33
N HIS A 138 -14.31 4.52 -14.47
CA HIS A 138 -14.73 4.03 -13.16
C HIS A 138 -13.65 4.31 -12.11
N LEU A 139 -13.45 5.58 -11.78
CA LEU A 139 -12.44 5.99 -10.80
C LEU A 139 -12.78 5.44 -9.41
N PRO A 140 -11.85 4.74 -8.75
CA PRO A 140 -12.07 4.30 -7.38
C PRO A 140 -11.86 5.47 -6.41
N CYS A 141 -12.45 5.34 -5.22
CA CYS A 141 -12.26 6.27 -4.12
C CYS A 141 -11.67 5.55 -2.90
N VAL A 142 -10.77 6.22 -2.20
CA VAL A 142 -10.30 5.82 -0.87
C VAL A 142 -10.94 6.70 0.20
N SER A 143 -10.82 6.35 1.48
CA SER A 143 -11.38 7.10 2.62
C SER A 143 -10.30 7.61 3.59
N GLY A 144 -9.03 7.37 3.28
CA GLY A 144 -7.92 8.01 3.96
C GLY A 144 -6.57 7.60 3.38
N PHE A 145 -5.53 8.27 3.84
CA PHE A 145 -4.17 8.07 3.35
C PHE A 145 -3.15 8.74 4.29
N ASN A 146 -1.89 8.32 4.20
CA ASN A 146 -0.75 9.02 4.76
C ASN A 146 -0.30 10.16 3.82
N ARG A 147 -0.05 11.34 4.36
CA ARG A 147 0.44 12.50 3.59
C ARG A 147 1.93 12.35 3.29
N LEU A 148 2.23 12.01 2.04
CA LEU A 148 3.59 11.76 1.57
C LEU A 148 4.04 12.81 0.54
N LYS A 149 5.35 12.90 0.34
CA LYS A 149 5.95 13.63 -0.79
C LYS A 149 6.87 12.68 -1.56
N ALA A 150 6.78 12.65 -2.88
CA ALA A 150 7.72 11.89 -3.70
C ALA A 150 9.15 12.45 -3.56
N LYS A 151 10.14 11.57 -3.53
CA LYS A 151 11.56 11.98 -3.65
C LYS A 151 11.84 12.49 -5.07
N PRO A 152 12.85 13.37 -5.27
CA PRO A 152 13.25 13.80 -6.60
C PRO A 152 13.52 12.61 -7.54
N GLY A 153 12.99 12.67 -8.77
CA GLY A 153 13.16 11.61 -9.76
C GLY A 153 12.30 10.34 -9.55
N CYS A 154 11.53 10.25 -8.48
CA CYS A 154 10.61 9.14 -8.24
C CYS A 154 9.24 9.43 -8.87
N PRO A 155 8.77 8.63 -9.85
CA PRO A 155 7.52 8.90 -10.55
C PRO A 155 6.30 8.62 -9.66
N ILE A 156 5.34 9.55 -9.69
CA ILE A 156 4.00 9.38 -9.14
C ILE A 156 3.12 8.81 -10.27
N LEU A 157 2.60 7.60 -10.07
CA LEU A 157 1.70 6.97 -11.04
C LEU A 157 0.23 7.35 -10.78
N LEU A 158 -0.15 7.38 -9.50
CA LEU A 158 -1.49 7.71 -9.05
C LEU A 158 -1.41 8.81 -8.00
N SER A 159 -2.37 9.72 -8.03
CA SER A 159 -2.62 10.69 -6.97
C SER A 159 -4.03 10.52 -6.39
N ILE A 160 -4.28 11.14 -5.24
CA ILE A 160 -5.61 11.30 -4.65
C ILE A 160 -6.01 12.77 -4.79
N CYS A 161 -7.23 13.01 -5.27
CA CYS A 161 -7.89 14.30 -5.19
C CYS A 161 -9.08 14.19 -4.21
N GLN A 162 -9.00 14.90 -3.08
CA GLN A 162 -10.12 15.00 -2.15
C GLN A 162 -11.17 15.96 -2.70
N LEU A 163 -12.44 15.54 -2.71
CA LEU A 163 -13.57 16.37 -3.12
C LEU A 163 -14.31 16.90 -1.90
N SER A 164 -14.49 18.21 -1.80
CA SER A 164 -15.48 18.78 -0.88
C SER A 164 -16.84 18.78 -1.57
N VAL A 165 -17.87 18.26 -0.89
CA VAL A 165 -19.23 18.18 -1.42
C VAL A 165 -20.12 19.16 -0.66
N LYS A 166 -20.83 20.03 -1.39
CA LYS A 166 -21.82 20.94 -0.82
C LYS A 166 -23.18 20.71 -1.48
N SER A 167 -24.25 20.73 -0.68
CA SER A 167 -25.61 20.82 -1.21
C SER A 167 -26.03 22.29 -1.24
N VAL A 168 -26.39 22.80 -2.40
CA VAL A 168 -26.92 24.16 -2.58
C VAL A 168 -28.18 24.06 -3.42
N LYS A 169 -29.33 24.44 -2.85
CA LYS A 169 -30.65 24.30 -3.49
C LYS A 169 -30.86 22.89 -4.07
N GLU A 170 -30.59 21.87 -3.24
CA GLU A 170 -30.71 20.45 -3.58
C GLU A 170 -29.78 19.94 -4.71
N LYS A 171 -28.83 20.77 -5.17
CA LYS A 171 -27.80 20.37 -6.13
C LYS A 171 -26.48 20.11 -5.42
N LEU A 172 -25.81 19.03 -5.82
CA LEU A 172 -24.48 18.70 -5.32
C LEU A 172 -23.42 19.48 -6.10
N HIS A 173 -22.56 20.17 -5.37
CA HIS A 173 -21.40 20.88 -5.89
C HIS A 173 -20.14 20.21 -5.36
N PHE A 174 -19.25 19.84 -6.28
CA PHE A 174 -17.97 19.21 -5.98
C PHE A 174 -16.87 20.24 -6.17
N ILE A 175 -16.01 20.36 -5.16
CA ILE A 175 -14.86 21.26 -5.18
C ILE A 175 -13.62 20.40 -4.99
N GLU A 176 -12.77 20.38 -6.01
CA GLU A 176 -11.48 19.70 -5.97
C GLU A 176 -10.52 20.41 -5.02
N LYS A 177 -9.84 19.62 -4.19
CA LYS A 177 -8.70 20.08 -3.39
C LYS A 177 -7.39 19.70 -4.06
N GLU A 178 -6.30 20.21 -3.51
CA GLU A 178 -4.94 19.86 -3.92
C GLU A 178 -4.73 18.34 -3.91
N LYS A 179 -4.07 17.85 -4.96
CA LYS A 179 -3.76 16.43 -5.12
C LYS A 179 -2.63 16.01 -4.18
N ALA A 180 -2.68 14.77 -3.70
CA ALA A 180 -1.61 14.15 -2.93
C ALA A 180 -1.09 12.88 -3.63
N PRO A 181 0.20 12.52 -3.52
CA PRO A 181 0.71 11.27 -4.08
C PRO A 181 0.00 10.05 -3.48
N LEU A 182 -0.46 9.13 -4.33
CA LEU A 182 -1.02 7.84 -3.91
C LEU A 182 -0.05 6.70 -4.18
N LEU A 183 0.40 6.54 -5.42
CA LEU A 183 1.34 5.48 -5.79
C LEU A 183 2.62 6.11 -6.34
N THR A 184 3.71 6.00 -5.57
CA THR A 184 5.03 6.45 -5.99
C THR A 184 5.95 5.24 -6.18
N LEU A 185 6.67 5.19 -7.29
CA LEU A 185 7.66 4.15 -7.55
C LEU A 185 9.09 4.68 -7.38
N GLY A 186 10.02 3.77 -7.14
CA GLY A 186 11.45 4.07 -7.13
C GLY A 186 12.30 2.80 -7.13
N GLN A 187 13.55 2.98 -6.75
CA GLN A 187 14.55 1.92 -6.75
C GLN A 187 15.58 2.19 -5.65
N PHE A 188 16.06 1.11 -5.02
CA PHE A 188 17.13 1.17 -4.04
C PHE A 188 18.14 0.06 -4.32
N GLY A 189 19.33 0.43 -4.82
CA GLY A 189 20.25 -0.54 -5.39
C GLY A 189 19.61 -1.25 -6.59
N LEU A 190 19.53 -2.58 -6.55
CA LEU A 190 18.88 -3.40 -7.57
C LEU A 190 17.38 -3.63 -7.29
N GLY A 191 16.89 -3.35 -6.07
CA GLY A 191 15.51 -3.61 -5.68
C GLY A 191 14.55 -2.54 -6.15
N LYS A 192 13.41 -2.96 -6.70
CA LYS A 192 12.29 -2.07 -7.03
C LYS A 192 11.48 -1.75 -5.79
N THR A 193 11.13 -0.48 -5.62
CA THR A 193 10.45 0.00 -4.42
C THR A 193 9.18 0.75 -4.77
N ALA A 194 8.13 0.60 -3.97
CA ALA A 194 6.88 1.33 -4.12
C ALA A 194 6.33 1.78 -2.77
N ALA A 195 5.68 2.94 -2.78
CA ALA A 195 4.89 3.45 -1.67
C ALA A 195 3.46 3.69 -2.16
N TYR A 196 2.50 2.99 -1.58
CA TYR A 196 1.06 3.21 -1.76
C TYR A 196 0.53 3.92 -0.51
N ALA A 197 0.06 5.15 -0.64
CA ALA A 197 -0.22 6.04 0.49
C ALA A 197 -1.53 5.76 1.22
N SER A 198 -2.48 5.07 0.56
CA SER A 198 -3.71 4.58 1.17
C SER A 198 -3.53 3.12 1.58
N ASP A 199 -4.62 2.46 1.93
CA ASP A 199 -4.63 1.14 2.56
C ASP A 199 -5.18 0.07 1.61
N ALA A 200 -4.69 -1.17 1.76
CA ALA A 200 -5.23 -2.34 1.08
C ALA A 200 -6.48 -2.88 1.78
N ALA A 201 -6.71 -2.53 3.04
CA ALA A 201 -7.79 -3.05 3.88
C ALA A 201 -8.64 -1.92 4.50
N PRO A 202 -9.75 -2.27 5.18
CA PRO A 202 -10.54 -1.29 5.92
C PRO A 202 -9.74 -0.62 7.04
N HIS A 203 -10.02 0.64 7.38
CA HIS A 203 -11.12 1.44 6.83
C HIS A 203 -10.73 2.31 5.63
N TRP A 204 -9.43 2.55 5.41
CA TRP A 204 -8.92 3.54 4.44
C TRP A 204 -9.02 3.13 2.97
N SER A 205 -9.06 1.83 2.68
CA SER A 205 -9.29 1.36 1.31
C SER A 205 -10.61 1.92 0.75
N GLY A 206 -11.61 2.17 1.61
CA GLY A 206 -12.87 2.78 1.21
C GLY A 206 -13.52 2.00 0.05
N GLY A 207 -14.02 2.72 -0.96
CA GLY A 207 -14.60 2.08 -2.15
C GLY A 207 -13.57 1.44 -3.10
N PHE A 208 -12.27 1.62 -2.85
CA PHE A 208 -11.21 1.03 -3.67
C PHE A 208 -11.24 -0.49 -3.59
N VAL A 209 -11.63 -1.06 -2.45
CA VAL A 209 -11.78 -2.51 -2.23
C VAL A 209 -12.82 -3.14 -3.16
N ASP A 210 -13.83 -2.36 -3.56
CA ASP A 210 -14.91 -2.79 -4.43
C ASP A 210 -14.68 -2.44 -5.91
N TRP A 211 -13.50 -1.93 -6.24
CA TRP A 211 -13.21 -1.40 -7.55
C TRP A 211 -13.31 -2.45 -8.66
N GLY A 212 -14.08 -2.12 -9.70
CA GLY A 212 -14.33 -2.96 -10.86
C GLY A 212 -15.82 -3.14 -11.12
N THR A 213 -16.15 -4.11 -11.97
CA THR A 213 -17.54 -4.44 -12.33
C THR A 213 -17.93 -5.86 -11.95
N LYS A 214 -16.96 -6.64 -11.45
CA LYS A 214 -17.15 -8.03 -11.02
C LYS A 214 -16.62 -8.23 -9.60
N ARG A 215 -17.24 -9.16 -8.89
CA ARG A 215 -16.84 -9.59 -7.54
C ARG A 215 -15.99 -10.85 -7.61
N ILE A 216 -15.02 -10.93 -6.71
CA ILE A 216 -14.11 -12.07 -6.54
C ILE A 216 -14.18 -12.49 -5.08
N ALA A 217 -14.67 -13.69 -4.83
CA ALA A 217 -14.46 -14.36 -3.55
C ALA A 217 -13.02 -14.90 -3.51
N ALA A 218 -12.27 -14.53 -2.47
CA ALA A 218 -10.89 -14.95 -2.30
C ALA A 218 -10.62 -15.27 -0.84
N GLN A 219 -9.89 -16.36 -0.61
CA GLN A 219 -9.49 -16.79 0.71
C GLN A 219 -8.09 -17.38 0.65
N ALA A 220 -7.17 -16.84 1.46
CA ALA A 220 -5.89 -17.48 1.68
C ALA A 220 -5.98 -18.56 2.78
N PRO A 221 -5.09 -19.57 2.79
CA PRO A 221 -5.06 -20.56 3.86
C PRO A 221 -4.95 -19.90 5.24
N GLY A 222 -5.91 -20.19 6.11
CA GLY A 222 -5.99 -19.62 7.45
C GLY A 222 -6.52 -18.18 7.53
N ALA A 223 -6.87 -17.56 6.40
CA ALA A 223 -7.48 -16.23 6.40
C ALA A 223 -9.01 -16.27 6.40
N GLU A 224 -9.62 -15.18 6.82
CA GLU A 224 -11.04 -14.94 6.56
C GLU A 224 -11.29 -14.81 5.04
N GLU A 225 -12.45 -15.26 4.57
CA GLU A 225 -12.84 -15.05 3.18
C GLU A 225 -13.20 -13.59 2.96
N VAL A 226 -12.78 -13.02 1.83
CA VAL A 226 -13.14 -11.68 1.40
C VAL A 226 -13.84 -11.74 0.05
N GLU A 227 -14.80 -10.83 -0.14
CA GLU A 227 -15.39 -10.56 -1.45
C GLU A 227 -14.93 -9.17 -1.91
N ILE A 228 -14.20 -9.10 -3.02
CA ILE A 228 -13.48 -7.89 -3.46
C ILE A 228 -13.65 -7.64 -4.97
N GLY A 229 -13.41 -6.40 -5.40
CA GLY A 229 -13.53 -5.99 -6.79
C GLY A 229 -12.45 -6.57 -7.71
N ASN A 230 -12.79 -6.90 -8.95
CA ASN A 230 -11.83 -7.46 -9.89
C ASN A 230 -10.70 -6.50 -10.31
N ALA A 231 -10.96 -5.19 -10.35
CA ALA A 231 -9.92 -4.20 -10.66
C ALA A 231 -9.00 -3.96 -9.45
N TYR A 232 -9.53 -4.04 -8.22
CA TYR A 232 -8.75 -4.07 -6.99
C TYR A 232 -7.75 -5.24 -6.98
N VAL A 233 -8.22 -6.46 -7.28
CA VAL A 233 -7.37 -7.65 -7.36
C VAL A 233 -6.27 -7.47 -8.40
N GLU A 234 -6.62 -7.01 -9.60
CA GLU A 234 -5.67 -6.82 -10.68
C GLU A 234 -4.62 -5.75 -10.36
N PHE A 235 -5.05 -4.63 -9.73
CA PHE A 235 -4.15 -3.56 -9.32
C PHE A 235 -3.09 -4.05 -8.33
N PHE A 236 -3.51 -4.65 -7.21
CA PHE A 236 -2.56 -5.13 -6.20
C PHE A 236 -1.71 -6.29 -6.72
N THR A 237 -2.27 -7.18 -7.54
CA THR A 237 -1.50 -8.25 -8.20
C THR A 237 -0.37 -7.69 -9.04
N ARG A 238 -0.64 -6.66 -9.85
CA ARG A 238 0.39 -6.02 -10.69
C ARG A 238 1.40 -5.24 -9.88
N LEU A 239 0.97 -4.57 -8.81
CA LEU A 239 1.86 -3.84 -7.92
C LEU A 239 2.84 -4.79 -7.21
N ILE A 240 2.34 -5.91 -6.67
CA ILE A 240 3.18 -6.94 -6.04
C ILE A 240 4.15 -7.54 -7.07
N ARG A 241 3.65 -7.90 -8.26
CA ARG A 241 4.51 -8.42 -9.34
C ARG A 241 5.52 -7.39 -9.85
N PHE A 242 5.23 -6.09 -9.77
CA PHE A 242 6.17 -5.05 -10.15
C PHE A 242 7.36 -5.02 -9.18
N VAL A 243 7.10 -5.00 -7.87
CA VAL A 243 8.18 -4.98 -6.87
C VAL A 243 8.92 -6.31 -6.78
N SER A 244 8.28 -7.44 -7.08
CA SER A 244 8.88 -8.77 -6.99
C SER A 244 9.67 -9.23 -8.23
N LYS A 245 9.92 -8.34 -9.19
CA LYS A 245 10.68 -8.59 -10.42
C LYS A 245 12.11 -8.09 -10.29
#